data_AF-A0A117IWM8-F1
#
_entry.id   AF-A0A117IWM8-F1
#
_cell.length_a   1.000
_cell.length_b   1.000
_cell.length_c   1.000
_cell.angle_alpha   90.00
_cell.angle_beta   90.00
_cell.angle_gamma   90.00
#
_symmetry.space_group_name_H-M   'P 1'
#
loop_
_entity.id
_entity.type
_entity.pdbx_description
1 polymer ?
#
loop_
_entity_poly.entity_id
_entity_poly.type
_entity_poly.pdbx_seq_one_letter_code
_entity_poly.pdbx_strand_id
1 'polypeptide(L)'
;MNARRVTAAAGVVHAAMQSRQTAAGIAAALEAACLLQSPETAAEQRETAAALRDTLGALLETQVERDALRARVAELETERHSTNEALSDAAEALRANRDRIAELEALKPARFQDCPVCGAGYEYGQPCSQCEFRSRMAAAEALAERSTPPVGDQSGPVCQCRTDRDGDGTGWIRYQGRDGEFVELRCRNHAAPGVSA
;
A
#
# COMPACT_ATOMS: atom_id res chain seq x y z
N MET A 1 -65.90 62.93 -7.99
CA MET A 1 -65.81 62.74 -9.46
C MET A 1 -64.57 63.46 -9.97
N ASN A 2 -63.67 62.78 -10.69
CA ASN A 2 -62.47 63.42 -11.24
C ASN A 2 -62.84 64.11 -12.58
N ALA A 3 -62.82 65.44 -12.60
CA ALA A 3 -63.17 66.24 -13.78
C ALA A 3 -62.40 65.81 -15.04
N ARG A 4 -61.14 65.38 -14.90
CA ARG A 4 -60.34 64.89 -16.04
C ARG A 4 -60.92 63.62 -16.67
N ARG A 5 -61.43 62.67 -15.87
CA ARG A 5 -62.06 61.45 -16.41
C ARG A 5 -63.36 61.77 -17.13
N VAL A 6 -64.14 62.72 -16.61
CA VAL A 6 -65.37 63.18 -17.26
C VAL A 6 -65.07 63.88 -18.59
N THR A 7 -64.07 64.77 -18.63
CA THR A 7 -63.64 65.42 -19.88
C THR A 7 -63.09 64.41 -20.89
N ALA A 8 -62.31 63.42 -20.45
CA ALA A 8 -61.81 62.36 -21.32
C ALA A 8 -62.95 61.49 -21.90
N ALA A 9 -63.93 61.10 -21.07
CA ALA A 9 -65.11 60.37 -21.52
C ALA A 9 -65.95 61.16 -22.52
N ALA A 10 -66.14 62.46 -22.28
CA ALA A 10 -66.83 63.34 -23.22
C ALA A 10 -66.12 63.38 -24.59
N GLY A 11 -64.78 63.42 -24.61
CA GLY A 11 -63.98 63.35 -25.84
C GLY A 11 -64.17 62.03 -26.60
N VAL A 12 -64.11 60.88 -25.90
CA VAL A 12 -64.32 59.56 -26.50
C VAL A 12 -65.74 59.42 -27.06
N VAL A 13 -66.76 59.85 -26.31
CA VAL A 13 -68.15 59.85 -26.78
C VAL A 13 -68.30 60.73 -28.02
N HIS A 14 -67.73 61.93 -28.02
CA HIS A 14 -67.81 62.84 -29.16
C HIS A 14 -67.16 62.24 -30.43
N ALA A 15 -65.97 61.65 -30.32
CA ALA A 15 -65.29 60.99 -31.43
C ALA A 15 -66.07 59.77 -31.97
N ALA A 16 -66.66 58.97 -31.07
CA ALA A 16 -67.48 57.82 -31.47
C ALA A 16 -68.80 58.25 -32.14
N MET A 17 -69.39 59.36 -31.72
CA MET A 17 -70.57 59.96 -32.38
C MET A 17 -70.23 60.47 -33.79
N GLN A 18 -69.06 61.09 -33.99
CA GLN A 18 -68.62 61.54 -35.32
C GLN A 18 -68.45 60.38 -36.31
N SER A 19 -68.02 59.21 -35.82
CA SER A 19 -67.89 57.99 -36.61
C SER A 19 -69.18 57.16 -36.71
N ARG A 20 -70.32 57.68 -36.24
CA ARG A 20 -71.65 57.05 -36.26
C ARG A 20 -71.67 55.66 -35.61
N GLN A 21 -70.90 55.45 -34.55
CA GLN A 21 -70.96 54.21 -33.80
C GLN A 21 -72.30 54.05 -33.08
N THR A 22 -72.75 52.81 -32.94
CA THR A 22 -73.93 52.48 -32.13
C THR A 22 -73.64 52.67 -30.64
N ALA A 23 -74.68 52.71 -29.80
CA ALA A 23 -74.51 52.81 -28.35
C ALA A 23 -73.61 51.70 -27.78
N ALA A 24 -73.71 50.47 -28.32
CA ALA A 24 -72.82 49.37 -27.98
C ALA A 24 -71.36 49.64 -28.37
N GLY A 25 -71.13 50.27 -29.53
CA GLY A 25 -69.79 50.70 -29.96
C GLY A 25 -69.19 51.78 -29.06
N ILE A 26 -70.00 52.76 -28.63
CA ILE A 26 -69.58 53.80 -27.69
C ILE A 26 -69.25 53.21 -26.32
N ALA A 27 -70.07 52.27 -25.81
CA ALA A 27 -69.79 51.58 -24.56
C ALA A 27 -68.50 50.77 -24.64
N ALA A 28 -68.28 50.01 -25.73
CA ALA A 28 -67.04 49.28 -25.96
C ALA A 28 -65.81 50.22 -26.05
N ALA A 29 -65.94 51.39 -26.68
CA ALA A 29 -64.87 52.38 -26.74
C ALA A 29 -64.53 52.98 -25.35
N LEU A 30 -65.55 53.22 -24.51
CA LEU A 30 -65.35 53.71 -23.14
C LEU A 30 -64.77 52.62 -22.21
N GLU A 31 -65.19 51.36 -22.40
CA GLU A 31 -64.63 50.19 -21.71
C GLU A 31 -63.16 49.98 -22.08
N ALA A 32 -62.83 50.03 -23.38
CA ALA A 32 -61.47 49.90 -23.90
C ALA A 32 -60.54 51.04 -23.45
N ALA A 33 -61.09 52.24 -23.24
CA ALA A 33 -60.37 53.36 -22.65
C ALA A 33 -60.28 53.28 -21.11
N CYS A 34 -60.79 52.22 -20.48
CA CYS A 34 -60.90 52.04 -19.03
C CYS A 34 -61.64 53.19 -18.32
N LEU A 35 -62.58 53.84 -19.01
CA LEU A 35 -63.35 54.97 -18.47
C LEU A 35 -64.62 54.52 -17.74
N LEU A 36 -65.08 53.29 -17.99
CA LEU A 36 -66.20 52.67 -17.27
C LEU A 36 -65.78 51.96 -15.97
N GLN A 37 -64.49 51.76 -15.75
CA GLN A 37 -64.01 51.12 -14.53
C GLN A 37 -64.18 52.01 -13.30
N SER A 38 -64.76 51.43 -12.25
CA SER A 38 -64.78 52.01 -10.91
C SER A 38 -63.34 52.24 -10.42
N PRO A 39 -63.07 53.28 -9.61
CA PRO A 39 -61.73 53.47 -9.03
C PRO A 39 -61.27 52.28 -8.18
N GLU A 40 -62.20 51.53 -7.59
CA GLU A 40 -61.95 50.31 -6.82
C GLU A 40 -61.43 49.18 -7.74
N THR A 41 -62.12 48.89 -8.85
CA THR A 41 -61.67 47.89 -9.82
C THR A 41 -60.30 48.24 -10.42
N ALA A 42 -60.05 49.52 -10.70
CA ALA A 42 -58.75 49.96 -11.20
C ALA A 42 -57.64 49.86 -10.13
N ALA A 43 -57.97 49.90 -8.85
CA ALA A 43 -57.00 49.66 -7.77
C ALA A 43 -56.65 48.17 -7.68
N GLU A 44 -57.66 47.29 -7.69
CA GLU A 44 -57.49 45.84 -7.66
C GLU A 44 -56.67 45.31 -8.85
N GLN A 45 -56.92 45.84 -10.05
CA GLN A 45 -56.11 45.50 -11.24
C GLN A 45 -54.64 45.92 -11.11
N ARG A 46 -54.36 47.03 -10.41
CA ARG A 46 -52.98 47.47 -10.17
C ARG A 46 -52.29 46.61 -9.13
N GLU A 47 -53.01 46.20 -8.08
CA GLU A 47 -52.50 45.30 -7.05
C GLU A 47 -52.20 43.91 -7.63
N THR A 48 -53.14 43.33 -8.38
CA THR A 48 -52.94 42.04 -9.07
C THR A 48 -51.80 42.11 -10.08
N ALA A 49 -51.68 43.20 -10.85
CA ALA A 49 -50.55 43.38 -11.76
C ALA A 49 -49.20 43.52 -11.04
N ALA A 50 -49.17 44.16 -9.86
CA ALA A 50 -47.98 44.22 -9.02
C ALA A 50 -47.60 42.84 -8.49
N ALA A 51 -48.55 42.10 -7.91
CA ALA A 51 -48.33 40.74 -7.43
C ALA A 51 -47.85 39.80 -8.55
N LEU A 52 -48.43 39.88 -9.74
CA LEU A 52 -47.98 39.10 -10.89
C LEU A 52 -46.53 39.44 -11.28
N ARG A 53 -46.17 40.72 -11.29
CA ARG A 53 -44.79 41.13 -11.57
C ARG A 53 -43.81 40.56 -10.54
N ASP A 54 -44.17 40.61 -9.26
CA ASP A 54 -43.32 40.10 -8.18
C ASP A 54 -43.17 38.57 -8.27
N THR A 55 -44.25 37.84 -8.54
CA THR A 55 -44.19 36.39 -8.75
C THR A 55 -43.35 36.00 -9.97
N LEU A 56 -43.46 36.73 -11.07
CA LEU A 56 -42.61 36.51 -12.24
C LEU A 56 -41.14 36.79 -11.95
N GLY A 57 -40.85 37.83 -11.16
CA GLY A 57 -39.50 38.12 -10.65
C GLY A 57 -38.92 36.93 -9.89
N ALA A 58 -39.66 36.43 -8.90
CA ALA A 58 -39.24 35.28 -8.10
C ALA A 58 -39.05 34.00 -8.95
N LEU A 59 -39.93 33.75 -9.92
CA LEU A 59 -39.79 32.61 -10.83
C LEU A 59 -38.54 32.73 -11.69
N LEU A 60 -38.22 33.91 -12.21
CA LEU A 60 -36.99 34.13 -12.99
C LEU A 60 -35.74 33.93 -12.12
N GLU A 61 -35.74 34.41 -10.88
CA GLU A 61 -34.64 34.17 -9.93
C GLU A 61 -34.43 32.67 -9.68
N THR A 62 -35.51 31.93 -9.40
CA THR A 62 -35.43 30.47 -9.19
C THR A 62 -34.97 29.73 -10.46
N GLN A 63 -35.33 30.23 -11.64
CA GLN A 63 -34.88 29.67 -12.91
C GLN A 63 -33.38 29.87 -13.10
N VAL A 64 -32.86 31.05 -12.81
CA VAL A 64 -31.42 31.35 -12.85
C VAL A 64 -30.66 30.45 -11.88
N GLU A 65 -31.14 30.29 -10.65
CA GLU A 65 -30.53 29.40 -9.66
C GLU A 65 -30.52 27.94 -10.13
N ARG A 66 -31.65 27.44 -10.64
CA ARG A 66 -31.75 26.08 -11.18
C ARG A 66 -30.76 25.85 -12.33
N ASP A 67 -30.63 26.82 -13.23
CA ASP A 67 -29.74 26.71 -14.39
C ASP A 67 -28.27 26.76 -13.95
N ALA A 68 -27.93 27.56 -12.93
CA ALA A 68 -26.61 27.56 -12.29
C ALA A 68 -26.30 26.22 -11.61
N LEU A 69 -27.25 25.65 -10.86
CA LEU A 69 -27.08 24.33 -10.23
C LEU A 69 -26.91 23.23 -11.26
N ARG A 70 -27.66 23.26 -12.37
CA ARG A 70 -27.50 22.32 -13.48
C ARG A 70 -26.12 22.40 -14.12
N ALA A 71 -25.60 23.62 -14.33
CA ALA A 71 -24.24 23.81 -14.82
C ALA A 71 -23.20 23.21 -13.87
N ARG A 72 -23.37 23.43 -12.55
CA ARG A 72 -22.47 22.85 -11.54
C ARG A 72 -22.52 21.32 -11.50
N VAL A 73 -23.70 20.72 -11.65
CA VAL A 73 -23.84 19.26 -11.75
C VAL A 73 -23.11 18.72 -12.98
N ALA A 74 -23.27 19.36 -14.15
CA ALA A 74 -22.58 18.94 -15.37
C ALA A 74 -21.05 19.01 -15.25
N GLU A 75 -20.52 20.03 -14.58
CA GLU A 75 -19.09 20.17 -14.26
C GLU A 75 -18.61 19.00 -13.38
N LEU A 76 -19.32 18.73 -12.27
CA LEU A 76 -18.98 17.63 -11.36
C LEU A 76 -19.08 16.26 -12.03
N GLU A 77 -20.03 16.05 -12.94
CA GLU A 77 -20.12 14.80 -13.71
C GLU A 77 -18.91 14.62 -14.64
N THR A 78 -18.41 15.71 -15.22
CA THR A 78 -17.18 15.71 -16.03
C THR A 78 -15.96 15.36 -15.18
N GLU A 79 -15.80 15.99 -14.00
CA GLU A 79 -14.72 15.68 -13.06
C GLU A 79 -14.78 14.21 -12.59
N ARG A 80 -15.98 13.71 -12.28
CA ARG A 80 -16.19 12.31 -11.91
C ARG A 80 -15.78 11.36 -13.03
N HIS A 81 -16.11 11.70 -14.29
CA HIS A 81 -15.71 10.88 -15.43
C HIS A 81 -14.19 10.80 -15.56
N SER A 82 -13.51 11.95 -15.51
CA SER A 82 -12.03 12.00 -15.54
C SER A 82 -11.39 11.23 -14.38
N THR A 83 -11.94 11.34 -13.17
CA THR A 83 -11.45 10.61 -12.00
C THR A 83 -11.63 9.09 -12.16
N ASN A 84 -12.78 8.65 -12.67
CA ASN A 84 -13.05 7.24 -12.90
C ASN A 84 -12.16 6.63 -13.99
N GLU A 85 -11.83 7.40 -15.03
CA GLU A 85 -10.84 7.01 -16.03
C GLU A 85 -9.47 6.81 -15.38
N ALA A 86 -8.98 7.81 -14.62
CA ALA A 86 -7.70 7.73 -13.92
C ALA A 86 -7.63 6.54 -12.93
N LEU A 87 -8.72 6.25 -12.22
CA LEU A 87 -8.81 5.07 -11.34
C LEU A 87 -8.79 3.75 -12.12
N SER A 88 -9.41 3.72 -13.30
CA SER A 88 -9.41 2.54 -14.17
C SER A 88 -8.01 2.26 -14.71
N ASP A 89 -7.30 3.30 -15.17
CA ASP A 89 -5.92 3.21 -15.64
C ASP A 89 -4.98 2.73 -14.52
N ALA A 90 -5.12 3.29 -13.31
CA ALA A 90 -4.35 2.87 -12.15
C ALA A 90 -4.61 1.41 -11.78
N ALA A 91 -5.87 0.96 -11.85
CA ALA A 91 -6.23 -0.42 -11.60
C ALA A 91 -5.64 -1.37 -12.65
N GLU A 92 -5.64 -0.99 -13.92
CA GLU A 92 -4.99 -1.76 -15.00
C GLU A 92 -3.48 -1.85 -14.79
N ALA A 93 -2.83 -0.73 -14.48
CA ALA A 93 -1.40 -0.70 -14.18
C ALA A 93 -1.05 -1.60 -12.97
N LEU A 94 -1.89 -1.62 -11.93
CA LEU A 94 -1.70 -2.51 -10.79
C LEU A 94 -1.85 -3.99 -11.15
N ARG A 95 -2.77 -4.35 -12.06
CA ARG A 95 -2.88 -5.74 -12.56
C ARG A 95 -1.63 -6.12 -13.35
N ALA A 96 -1.21 -5.29 -14.30
CA ALA A 96 0.01 -5.53 -15.09
C ALA A 96 1.26 -5.67 -14.20
N ASN A 97 1.38 -4.83 -13.16
CA ASN A 97 2.49 -4.93 -12.21
C ASN A 97 2.44 -6.23 -11.39
N ARG A 98 1.25 -6.66 -10.96
CA ARG A 98 1.09 -7.95 -10.25
C ARG A 98 1.48 -9.12 -11.14
N ASP A 99 1.06 -9.12 -12.40
CA ASP A 99 1.41 -10.17 -13.36
C ASP A 99 2.92 -10.22 -13.59
N ARG A 100 3.56 -9.05 -13.76
CA ARG A 100 5.02 -8.94 -13.88
C ARG A 100 5.75 -9.42 -12.61
N ILE A 101 5.24 -9.10 -11.42
CA ILE A 101 5.81 -9.61 -10.17
C ILE A 101 5.69 -11.13 -10.13
N ALA A 102 4.52 -11.69 -10.47
CA ALA A 102 4.32 -13.13 -10.50
C ALA A 102 5.28 -13.84 -11.49
N GLU A 103 5.50 -13.26 -12.66
CA GLU A 103 6.49 -13.76 -13.64
C GLU A 103 7.91 -13.72 -13.07
N LEU A 104 8.33 -12.60 -12.47
CA LEU A 104 9.63 -12.49 -11.82
C LEU A 104 9.79 -13.45 -10.64
N GLU A 105 8.72 -13.71 -9.90
CA GLU A 105 8.71 -14.67 -8.80
C GLU A 105 8.78 -16.11 -9.28
N ALA A 106 8.17 -16.43 -10.43
CA ALA A 106 8.34 -17.73 -11.08
C ALA A 106 9.78 -17.93 -11.61
N LEU A 107 10.45 -16.85 -12.01
CA LEU A 107 11.85 -16.86 -12.44
C LEU A 107 12.86 -16.83 -11.29
N LYS A 108 12.44 -16.53 -10.04
CA LYS A 108 13.35 -16.55 -8.90
C LYS A 108 13.99 -17.95 -8.85
N PRO A 109 15.33 -18.05 -8.92
CA PRO A 109 16.00 -19.33 -8.93
C PRO A 109 15.59 -20.12 -7.69
N ALA A 110 15.65 -21.45 -7.79
CA ALA A 110 15.43 -22.32 -6.66
C ALA A 110 16.17 -21.77 -5.43
N ARG A 111 15.53 -21.84 -4.26
CA ARG A 111 16.07 -21.33 -2.98
C ARG A 111 17.52 -21.78 -2.73
N PHE A 112 17.93 -22.88 -3.37
CA PHE A 112 19.26 -23.44 -3.37
C PHE A 112 19.97 -23.18 -4.71
N GLN A 113 21.17 -22.61 -4.64
CA GLN A 113 22.12 -22.56 -5.75
C GLN A 113 23.20 -23.63 -5.55
N ASP A 114 23.73 -24.19 -6.63
CA ASP A 114 24.86 -25.10 -6.53
C ASP A 114 26.16 -24.30 -6.34
N CYS A 115 26.94 -24.66 -5.32
CA CYS A 115 28.22 -24.03 -5.07
C CYS A 115 29.17 -24.28 -6.25
N PRO A 116 29.75 -23.24 -6.89
CA PRO A 116 30.65 -23.44 -8.02
C PRO A 116 31.95 -24.17 -7.66
N VAL A 117 32.28 -24.26 -6.36
CA VAL A 117 33.51 -24.92 -5.87
C VAL A 117 33.29 -26.41 -5.60
N CYS A 118 32.17 -26.78 -4.97
CA CYS A 118 31.95 -28.16 -4.50
C CYS A 118 30.67 -28.82 -5.02
N GLY A 119 29.80 -28.09 -5.73
CA GLY A 119 28.53 -28.58 -6.26
C GLY A 119 27.43 -28.77 -5.22
N ALA A 120 27.66 -28.45 -3.94
CA ALA A 120 26.62 -28.56 -2.91
C ALA A 120 25.61 -27.41 -3.00
N GLY A 121 24.32 -27.72 -2.85
CA GLY A 121 23.26 -26.73 -2.74
C GLY A 121 23.43 -25.85 -1.51
N TYR A 122 23.35 -24.52 -1.67
CA TYR A 122 23.39 -23.54 -0.58
C TYR A 122 22.32 -22.46 -0.79
N GLU A 123 21.82 -21.88 0.31
CA GLU A 123 20.80 -20.82 0.25
C GLU A 123 21.39 -19.51 -0.28
N TYR A 124 20.68 -18.85 -1.20
CA TYR A 124 21.16 -17.60 -1.80
C TYR A 124 21.51 -16.55 -0.72
N GLY A 125 22.71 -15.96 -0.85
CA GLY A 125 23.22 -14.97 0.10
C GLY A 125 23.92 -15.55 1.34
N GLN A 126 23.92 -16.87 1.53
CA GLN A 126 24.73 -17.54 2.56
C GLN A 126 26.04 -18.08 1.96
N PRO A 127 27.15 -18.12 2.73
CA PRO A 127 28.33 -18.86 2.30
C PRO A 127 28.01 -20.36 2.17
N CYS A 128 28.68 -21.06 1.26
CA CYS A 128 28.50 -22.50 1.13
C CYS A 128 28.97 -23.20 2.41
N SER A 129 28.03 -23.76 3.17
CA SER A 129 28.30 -24.42 4.45
C SER A 129 29.27 -25.60 4.32
N GLN A 130 29.24 -26.33 3.19
CA GLN A 130 30.21 -27.39 2.88
C GLN A 130 31.63 -26.85 2.69
N CYS A 131 31.80 -25.76 1.94
CA CYS A 131 33.12 -25.13 1.76
C CYS A 131 33.61 -24.48 3.05
N GLU A 132 32.73 -23.83 3.80
CA GLU A 132 33.07 -23.25 5.11
C GLU A 132 33.50 -24.35 6.09
N PHE A 133 32.75 -25.45 6.15
CA PHE A 133 33.11 -26.61 6.97
C PHE A 133 34.46 -27.20 6.56
N ARG A 134 34.69 -27.44 5.25
CA ARG A 134 35.98 -27.93 4.74
C ARG A 134 37.14 -26.99 5.09
N SER A 135 36.93 -25.68 4.96
CA SER A 135 37.91 -24.66 5.34
C SER A 135 38.23 -24.72 6.84
N ARG A 136 37.19 -24.82 7.69
CA ARG A 136 37.36 -24.95 9.15
C ARG A 136 38.07 -26.24 9.54
N MET A 137 37.76 -27.36 8.88
CA MET A 137 38.43 -28.64 9.12
C MET A 137 39.91 -28.60 8.69
N ALA A 138 40.22 -28.04 7.51
CA ALA A 138 41.60 -27.87 7.04
C ALA A 138 42.41 -26.94 7.97
N ALA A 139 41.79 -25.86 8.46
CA ALA A 139 42.42 -24.97 9.43
C ALA A 139 42.69 -25.68 10.78
N ALA A 140 41.77 -26.52 11.23
CA ALA A 140 41.92 -27.31 12.45
C ALA A 140 43.03 -28.36 12.31
N GLU A 141 43.08 -29.06 11.18
CA GLU A 141 44.13 -30.04 10.87
C GLU A 141 45.52 -29.37 10.81
N ALA A 142 45.65 -28.23 10.14
CA ALA A 142 46.90 -27.47 10.11
C ALA A 142 47.33 -26.95 11.50
N LEU A 143 46.37 -26.63 12.37
CA LEU A 143 46.66 -26.28 13.77
C LEU A 143 47.11 -27.51 14.56
N ALA A 144 46.48 -28.67 14.35
CA ALA A 144 46.87 -29.92 14.98
C ALA A 144 48.28 -30.37 14.56
N GLU A 145 48.61 -30.27 13.27
CA GLU A 145 49.95 -30.59 12.75
C GLU A 145 51.04 -29.69 13.37
N ARG A 146 50.78 -28.38 13.48
CA ARG A 146 51.68 -27.45 14.20
C ARG A 146 51.79 -27.71 15.69
N SER A 147 50.74 -28.27 16.31
CA SER A 147 50.69 -28.56 17.74
C SER A 147 51.25 -29.94 18.08
N THR A 148 51.42 -30.80 17.08
CA THR A 148 52.05 -32.10 17.26
C THR A 148 53.54 -31.81 17.49
N PRO A 149 54.09 -32.05 18.69
CA PRO A 149 55.53 -31.89 18.86
C PRO A 149 56.20 -32.77 17.80
N PRO A 150 57.30 -32.33 17.17
CA PRO A 150 58.08 -33.23 16.34
C PRO A 150 58.28 -34.47 17.18
N VAL A 151 58.11 -35.65 16.58
CA VAL A 151 58.57 -36.90 17.18
C VAL A 151 60.08 -36.78 17.24
N GLY A 152 60.55 -35.97 18.19
CA GLY A 152 61.92 -35.80 18.56
C GLY A 152 62.34 -37.17 19.00
N ASP A 153 63.31 -37.69 18.25
CA ASP A 153 64.14 -38.85 18.52
C ASP A 153 63.70 -39.60 19.78
N GLN A 154 63.14 -40.79 19.61
CA GLN A 154 62.68 -41.68 20.69
C GLN A 154 63.84 -42.20 21.56
N SER A 155 64.82 -41.37 21.85
CA SER A 155 65.67 -41.41 23.04
C SER A 155 64.86 -41.07 24.30
N GLY A 156 63.66 -41.62 24.42
CA GLY A 156 63.01 -41.76 25.71
C GLY A 156 63.86 -42.71 26.56
N PRO A 157 63.85 -42.58 27.90
CA PRO A 157 64.58 -43.50 28.76
C PRO A 157 64.16 -44.92 28.42
N VAL A 158 65.11 -45.72 27.94
CA VAL A 158 64.93 -47.16 27.74
C VAL A 158 64.42 -47.71 29.06
N CYS A 159 63.17 -48.16 29.08
CA CYS A 159 62.59 -48.81 30.24
C CYS A 159 63.41 -50.09 30.49
N GLN A 160 64.41 -50.01 31.36
CA GLN A 160 65.15 -51.18 31.82
C GLN A 160 64.25 -51.90 32.83
N CYS A 161 63.33 -52.70 32.32
CA CYS A 161 62.53 -53.61 33.13
C CYS A 161 63.47 -54.65 33.75
N ARG A 162 64.01 -54.37 34.94
CA ARG A 162 64.69 -55.38 35.73
C ARG A 162 63.61 -56.22 36.42
N THR A 163 63.33 -57.38 35.87
CA THR A 163 62.38 -58.34 36.45
C THR A 163 63.06 -59.08 37.60
N ASP A 164 63.19 -58.42 38.76
CA ASP A 164 63.39 -59.14 40.01
C ASP A 164 62.01 -59.70 40.39
N ARG A 165 61.77 -60.98 40.07
CA ARG A 165 60.54 -61.67 40.45
C ARG A 165 60.60 -61.99 41.93
N ASP A 166 59.87 -61.23 42.72
CA ASP A 166 59.33 -61.76 43.96
C ASP A 166 58.28 -62.82 43.60
N GLY A 167 58.25 -63.94 44.34
CA GLY A 167 57.44 -65.13 44.03
C GLY A 167 55.91 -64.90 44.03
N ASP A 168 55.44 -63.67 44.17
CA ASP A 168 54.03 -63.27 44.20
C ASP A 168 53.53 -62.66 42.87
N GLY A 169 54.40 -62.47 41.87
CA GLY A 169 54.01 -62.03 40.53
C GLY A 169 53.70 -60.53 40.40
N THR A 170 54.15 -59.69 41.34
CA THR A 170 54.09 -58.23 41.20
C THR A 170 55.45 -57.65 40.80
N GLY A 171 55.48 -56.80 39.77
CA GLY A 171 56.70 -56.11 39.33
C GLY A 171 56.64 -54.61 39.60
N TRP A 172 57.79 -54.01 39.90
CA TRP A 172 57.95 -52.56 40.01
C TRP A 172 58.71 -52.04 38.81
N ILE A 173 58.24 -50.94 38.23
CA ILE A 173 59.00 -50.21 37.22
C ILE A 173 59.45 -48.91 37.85
N ARG A 174 60.77 -48.69 37.87
CA ARG A 174 61.37 -47.46 38.35
C ARG A 174 61.71 -46.60 37.14
N TYR A 175 61.11 -45.43 37.07
CA TYR A 175 61.40 -44.42 36.05
C TYR A 175 62.24 -43.31 36.66
N GLN A 176 63.24 -42.82 35.92
CA GLN A 176 63.95 -41.60 36.29
C GLN A 176 63.35 -40.43 35.51
N GLY A 177 62.75 -39.48 36.21
CA GLY A 177 62.23 -38.25 35.62
C GLY A 177 63.37 -37.36 35.11
N ARG A 178 63.02 -36.36 34.28
CA ARG A 178 64.01 -35.39 33.76
C ARG A 178 64.73 -34.61 34.86
N ASP A 179 64.10 -34.47 36.01
CA ASP A 179 64.62 -33.71 37.16
C ASP A 179 65.53 -34.57 38.07
N GLY A 180 65.79 -35.83 37.67
CA GLY A 180 66.61 -36.78 38.41
C GLY A 180 65.88 -37.55 39.52
N GLU A 181 64.62 -37.19 39.82
CA GLU A 181 63.77 -37.93 40.77
C GLU A 181 63.33 -39.29 40.21
N PHE A 182 63.33 -40.30 41.08
CA PHE A 182 62.85 -41.64 40.74
C PHE A 182 61.40 -41.81 41.17
N VAL A 183 60.54 -42.21 40.22
CA VAL A 183 59.15 -42.57 40.48
C VAL A 183 59.00 -44.07 40.30
N GLU A 184 58.56 -44.76 41.35
CA GLU A 184 58.24 -46.19 41.29
C GLU A 184 56.76 -46.39 41.06
N LEU A 185 56.44 -47.08 39.97
CA LEU A 185 55.08 -47.46 39.62
C LEU A 185 54.94 -48.96 39.80
N ARG A 186 53.92 -49.36 40.56
CA ARG A 186 53.57 -50.77 40.73
C ARG A 186 52.78 -51.24 39.52
N CYS A 187 53.36 -52.13 38.72
CA CYS A 187 52.66 -52.73 37.58
C CYS A 187 52.03 -54.06 38.00
N ARG A 188 50.70 -54.13 37.97
CA ARG A 188 49.97 -55.41 38.01
C ARG A 188 49.95 -56.00 36.60
N ASN A 189 50.52 -57.19 36.46
CA ASN A 189 50.60 -58.03 35.26
C ASN A 189 49.64 -57.66 34.11
N HIS A 190 50.21 -57.22 32.98
CA HIS A 190 49.61 -57.49 31.69
C HIS A 190 49.83 -58.98 31.40
N ALA A 191 48.74 -59.75 31.37
CA ALA A 191 48.76 -61.10 30.85
C ALA A 191 49.34 -61.07 29.43
N ALA A 192 50.33 -61.94 29.16
CA ALA A 192 50.91 -62.09 27.84
C ALA A 192 49.80 -62.41 26.82
N PRO A 193 49.76 -61.74 25.65
CA PRO A 193 48.79 -62.07 24.61
C PRO A 193 49.00 -63.53 24.19
N GLY A 194 47.91 -64.29 24.26
CA GLY A 194 47.89 -65.74 24.11
C GLY A 194 48.57 -66.22 22.82
N VAL A 195 49.39 -67.24 23.00
CA VAL A 195 49.82 -68.16 21.94
C VAL A 195 48.57 -68.90 21.48
N SER A 196 48.06 -68.56 20.31
CA SER A 196 47.04 -69.35 19.62
C SER A 196 47.65 -70.70 19.23
N ALA A 197 47.00 -71.77 19.69
CA ALA A 197 47.27 -73.14 19.24
C ALA A 197 46.75 -73.37 17.82
#